data_AF-D0JB45-F1
#
_entry.id   AF-D0JB45-F1
#
_cell.length_a   1.000
_cell.length_b   1.000
_cell.length_c   1.000
_cell.angle_alpha   90.00
_cell.angle_beta   90.00
_cell.angle_gamma   90.00
#
_symmetry.space_group_name_H-M   'P 1'
#
loop_
_entity.id
_entity.type
_entity.pdbx_description
1 polymer ?
#
loop_
_entity_poly.entity_id
_entity_poly.type
_entity_poly.pdbx_seq_one_letter_code
_entity_poly.pdbx_strand_id
1 'polypeptide(L)'
;MFIFIRNFLHKKWCILKNEVIQVLISIMTEIFFNFFLLIFCIIIFFLGSLSLCFFLSFYFGNYVIGFGFLTILYFFLFLFIFFFCRNISRFFIKNLLSKSIFRIFDKKN
;
A
#
# COMPACT_ATOMS: atom_id res chain seq x y z
N MET A 1 -43.74 -31.17 0.54
CA MET A 1 -43.06 -30.38 1.59
C MET A 1 -41.52 -30.46 1.52
N PHE A 2 -40.92 -31.65 1.44
CA PHE A 2 -39.46 -31.83 1.35
C PHE A 2 -38.75 -31.12 0.17
N ILE A 3 -39.37 -31.09 -1.02
CA ILE A 3 -38.81 -30.45 -2.21
C ILE A 3 -38.66 -28.93 -2.04
N PHE A 4 -39.58 -28.30 -1.29
CA PHE A 4 -39.56 -26.86 -1.05
C PHE A 4 -38.40 -26.46 -0.12
N ILE A 5 -38.17 -27.25 0.93
CA ILE A 5 -37.08 -27.05 1.90
C ILE A 5 -35.71 -27.22 1.21
N ARG A 6 -35.58 -28.22 0.33
CA ARG A 6 -34.34 -28.45 -0.44
C ARG A 6 -34.03 -27.28 -1.36
N ASN A 7 -35.03 -26.75 -2.07
CA ASN A 7 -34.85 -25.59 -2.93
C ASN A 7 -34.52 -24.31 -2.13
N PHE A 8 -35.12 -24.13 -0.95
CA PHE A 8 -34.82 -22.97 -0.09
C PHE A 8 -33.38 -22.99 0.43
N LEU A 9 -32.90 -24.15 0.87
CA LEU A 9 -31.51 -24.36 1.30
C LEU A 9 -30.52 -24.14 0.17
N HIS A 10 -30.79 -24.69 -1.02
CA HIS A 10 -29.94 -24.51 -2.19
C HIS A 10 -29.83 -23.04 -2.60
N LYS A 11 -30.94 -22.30 -2.56
CA LYS A 11 -30.97 -20.88 -2.92
C LYS A 11 -30.16 -20.03 -1.92
N LYS A 12 -30.30 -20.28 -0.62
CA LYS A 12 -29.49 -19.60 0.43
C LYS A 12 -27.99 -19.91 0.30
N TRP A 13 -27.63 -21.15 -0.04
CA TRP A 13 -26.23 -21.54 -0.25
C TRP A 13 -25.61 -20.86 -1.47
N CYS A 14 -26.35 -20.77 -2.58
CA CYS A 14 -25.91 -20.03 -3.76
C CYS A 14 -25.64 -18.55 -3.47
N ILE A 15 -26.52 -17.91 -2.69
CA ILE A 15 -26.36 -16.50 -2.30
C ILE A 15 -25.10 -16.33 -1.43
N LEU A 16 -24.93 -17.17 -0.40
CA LEU A 16 -23.73 -17.15 0.46
C LEU A 16 -22.43 -17.36 -0.34
N LYS A 17 -22.42 -18.31 -1.28
CA LYS A 17 -21.26 -18.56 -2.14
C LYS A 17 -20.92 -17.33 -2.99
N ASN A 18 -21.93 -16.69 -3.56
CA ASN A 18 -21.73 -15.47 -4.37
C ASN A 18 -21.25 -14.29 -3.52
N GLU A 19 -21.76 -14.10 -2.31
CA GLU A 19 -21.28 -13.06 -1.39
C GLU A 19 -19.81 -13.29 -1.02
N VAL A 20 -19.42 -14.53 -0.71
CA VAL A 20 -18.02 -14.86 -0.41
C VAL A 20 -17.12 -14.57 -1.62
N ILE A 21 -17.55 -14.93 -2.83
CA ILE A 21 -16.80 -14.62 -4.06
C ILE A 21 -16.69 -13.11 -4.26
N GLN A 22 -17.75 -12.34 -4.04
CA GLN A 22 -17.73 -10.87 -4.16
C GLN A 22 -16.76 -10.23 -3.17
N VAL A 23 -16.79 -10.65 -1.89
CA VAL A 23 -15.85 -10.15 -0.88
C VAL A 23 -14.41 -10.50 -1.25
N LEU A 24 -14.17 -11.71 -1.77
CA LEU A 24 -12.83 -12.10 -2.21
C LEU A 24 -12.34 -11.24 -3.38
N ILE A 25 -13.21 -10.99 -4.37
CA ILE A 25 -12.91 -10.13 -5.51
C ILE A 25 -12.65 -8.69 -5.05
N SER A 26 -13.42 -8.18 -4.10
CA SER A 26 -13.22 -6.80 -3.59
C SER A 26 -11.85 -6.68 -2.91
N ILE A 27 -11.47 -7.64 -2.08
CA ILE A 27 -10.15 -7.64 -1.41
C ILE A 27 -9.02 -7.74 -2.44
N MET A 28 -9.15 -8.64 -3.42
CA MET A 28 -8.13 -8.80 -4.47
C MET A 28 -7.97 -7.54 -5.33
N THR A 29 -9.08 -6.93 -5.72
CA THR A 29 -9.06 -5.69 -6.53
C THR A 29 -8.51 -4.51 -5.74
N GLU A 30 -8.81 -4.39 -4.45
CA GLU A 30 -8.27 -3.35 -3.58
C GLU A 30 -6.76 -3.50 -3.36
N ILE A 31 -6.27 -4.72 -3.11
CA ILE A 31 -4.83 -5.01 -3.02
C ILE A 31 -4.13 -4.65 -4.33
N PHE A 32 -4.70 -5.09 -5.46
CA PHE A 32 -4.15 -4.83 -6.78
C PHE A 32 -4.08 -3.33 -7.07
N PHE A 33 -5.17 -2.60 -6.80
CA PHE A 33 -5.22 -1.16 -7.04
C PHE A 33 -4.23 -0.40 -6.15
N ASN A 34 -4.14 -0.75 -4.87
CA ASN A 34 -3.16 -0.16 -3.95
C ASN A 34 -1.71 -0.42 -4.41
N PHE A 35 -1.42 -1.62 -4.90
CA PHE A 35 -0.12 -1.95 -5.46
C PHE A 35 0.20 -1.13 -6.72
N PHE A 36 -0.75 -0.99 -7.64
CA PHE A 36 -0.60 -0.14 -8.82
C PHE A 36 -0.39 1.33 -8.45
N LEU A 37 -1.17 1.85 -7.50
CA LEU A 37 -1.03 3.23 -7.03
C LEU A 37 0.35 3.47 -6.43
N LEU A 38 0.86 2.51 -5.65
CA LEU A 38 2.21 2.57 -5.10
C LEU A 38 3.27 2.62 -6.21
N ILE A 39 3.15 1.80 -7.24
CA ILE A 39 4.05 1.83 -8.41
C ILE A 39 3.99 3.19 -9.11
N PHE A 40 2.79 3.71 -9.39
CA PHE A 40 2.62 5.01 -10.03
C PHE A 40 3.21 6.14 -9.19
N CYS A 41 3.02 6.12 -7.87
CA CYS A 41 3.64 7.08 -6.96
C CYS A 41 5.17 7.06 -7.08
N ILE A 42 5.79 5.88 -7.11
CA ILE A 42 7.25 5.73 -7.27
C ILE A 42 7.70 6.30 -8.61
N ILE A 43 6.99 5.98 -9.69
CA ILE A 43 7.32 6.46 -11.05
C ILE A 43 7.20 7.99 -11.13
N ILE A 44 6.11 8.57 -10.64
CA ILE A 44 5.89 10.02 -10.63
C ILE A 44 6.98 10.71 -9.81
N PHE A 45 7.30 10.18 -8.63
CA PHE A 45 8.35 10.73 -7.79
C PHE A 45 9.71 10.71 -8.49
N PHE A 46 10.04 9.60 -9.16
CA PHE A 46 11.27 9.46 -9.93
C PHE A 46 11.34 10.39 -11.14
N LEU A 47 10.24 10.53 -11.90
CA LEU A 47 10.17 11.47 -13.02
C LEU A 47 10.27 12.92 -12.56
N GLY A 48 9.60 13.26 -11.45
CA GLY A 48 9.69 14.59 -10.85
C GLY A 48 11.11 14.93 -10.39
N SER A 49 11.80 13.99 -9.74
CA SER A 49 13.17 14.19 -9.31
C SER A 49 14.15 14.30 -10.47
N LEU A 50 13.98 13.50 -11.53
CA LEU A 50 14.74 13.64 -12.78
C LEU A 50 14.50 15.00 -13.45
N SER A 51 13.24 15.44 -13.54
CA SER A 51 12.89 16.73 -14.13
C SER A 51 13.57 17.88 -13.37
N LEU A 52 13.53 17.87 -12.04
CA LEU A 52 14.22 18.85 -11.19
C LEU A 52 15.73 18.83 -11.41
N CYS A 53 16.33 17.65 -11.58
CA CYS A 53 17.76 17.52 -11.85
C CYS A 53 18.15 18.17 -13.19
N PHE A 54 17.40 17.90 -14.26
CA PHE A 54 17.64 18.52 -15.57
C PHE A 54 17.39 20.03 -15.54
N PHE A 55 16.37 20.48 -14.82
CA PHE A 55 16.10 21.91 -14.66
C PHE A 55 17.24 22.65 -13.95
N LEU A 56 17.74 22.12 -12.82
CA LEU A 56 18.89 22.70 -12.13
C LEU A 56 20.14 22.65 -13.00
N SER A 57 20.39 21.53 -13.68
CA SER A 57 21.52 21.40 -14.59
C SER A 57 21.49 22.46 -15.70
N PHE A 58 20.32 22.73 -16.27
CA PHE A 58 20.14 23.76 -17.29
C PHE A 58 20.39 25.16 -16.71
N TYR A 59 19.85 25.45 -15.52
CA TYR A 59 20.02 26.74 -14.85
C TYR A 59 21.50 27.04 -14.52
N PHE A 60 22.24 26.06 -14.02
CA PHE A 60 23.66 26.22 -13.68
C PHE A 60 24.60 25.98 -14.87
N GLY A 61 24.08 25.57 -16.03
CA GLY A 61 24.88 25.24 -17.22
C GLY A 61 25.81 24.03 -17.04
N ASN A 62 25.66 23.26 -15.97
CA ASN A 62 26.55 22.15 -15.64
C ASN A 62 25.77 20.95 -15.06
N TYR A 63 25.84 19.82 -15.75
CA TYR A 63 25.21 18.56 -15.35
C TYR A 63 25.70 18.04 -14.00
N VAL A 64 26.99 18.23 -13.69
CA VAL A 64 27.56 17.74 -12.42
C VAL A 64 26.91 18.42 -11.22
N ILE A 65 26.60 19.72 -11.34
CA ILE A 65 26.00 20.50 -10.26
C ILE A 65 24.53 20.10 -10.07
N GLY A 66 23.78 19.91 -11.16
CA GLY A 66 22.38 19.46 -11.09
C GLY A 66 22.23 18.10 -10.40
N PHE A 67 23.04 17.11 -10.81
CA PHE A 67 23.05 15.79 -10.19
C PHE A 67 23.62 15.81 -8.76
N GLY A 68 24.62 16.65 -8.49
CA GLY A 68 25.17 16.84 -7.15
C GLY A 68 24.10 17.33 -6.16
N PHE A 69 23.28 18.31 -6.57
CA PHE A 69 22.20 18.83 -5.74
C PHE A 69 21.13 17.78 -5.46
N LEU A 70 20.78 16.99 -6.47
CA LEU A 70 19.84 15.87 -6.32
C LEU A 70 20.38 14.85 -5.30
N THR A 71 21.67 14.52 -5.38
CA THR A 71 22.33 13.55 -4.49
C THR A 71 22.29 14.02 -3.03
N ILE A 72 22.56 15.31 -2.78
CA ILE A 72 22.45 15.92 -1.45
C ILE A 72 21.01 15.84 -0.93
N LEU A 73 20.03 16.13 -1.78
CA LEU A 73 18.61 16.08 -1.41
C LEU A 73 18.20 14.66 -1.01
N TYR A 74 18.60 13.63 -1.77
CA TYR A 74 18.37 12.24 -1.41
C TYR A 74 19.09 11.82 -0.12
N PHE A 75 20.30 12.35 0.13
CA PHE A 75 21.02 12.09 1.38
C PHE A 75 20.29 12.67 2.61
N PHE A 76 19.75 13.87 2.50
CA PHE A 76 18.88 14.44 3.54
C PHE A 76 17.61 13.61 3.75
N LEU A 77 16.99 13.16 2.67
CA LEU A 77 15.81 12.31 2.72
C LEU A 77 16.10 10.96 3.41
N PHE A 78 17.28 10.39 3.14
CA PHE A 78 17.77 9.19 3.81
C PHE A 78 17.96 9.41 5.31
N LEU A 79 18.62 10.50 5.72
CA LEU A 79 18.78 10.83 7.14
C LEU A 79 17.42 11.02 7.82
N PHE A 80 16.50 11.73 7.18
CA PHE A 80 15.15 11.95 7.70
C PHE A 80 14.41 10.61 7.91
N ILE A 81 14.42 9.72 6.92
CA ILE A 81 13.82 8.39 7.05
C ILE A 81 14.51 7.59 8.17
N PHE A 82 15.84 7.62 8.24
CA PHE A 82 16.58 6.86 9.24
C PHE A 82 16.23 7.27 10.68
N PHE A 83 16.12 8.58 10.94
CA PHE A 83 15.78 9.08 12.26
C PHE A 83 14.29 8.94 12.59
N PHE A 84 13.39 9.36 11.70
CA PHE A 84 11.95 9.41 11.99
C PHE A 84 11.25 8.07 11.73
N CYS A 85 11.53 7.41 10.60
CA CYS A 85 10.82 6.18 10.25
C CYS A 85 11.26 4.99 11.10
N ARG A 86 12.45 5.00 11.72
CA ARG A 86 12.86 3.91 12.64
C ARG A 86 11.94 3.80 13.85
N ASN A 87 11.51 4.92 14.41
CA ASN A 87 10.59 4.93 15.55
C ASN A 87 9.14 4.66 15.11
N ILE A 88 8.72 5.25 13.97
CA ILE A 88 7.37 5.04 13.43
C ILE A 88 7.16 3.60 12.99
N SER A 89 8.13 2.98 12.29
CA SER A 89 8.04 1.59 11.83
C SER A 89 7.91 0.63 13.01
N ARG A 90 8.72 0.81 14.08
CA ARG A 90 8.59 0.01 15.30
C ARG A 90 7.23 0.20 15.97
N PHE A 91 6.71 1.43 16.02
CA PHE A 91 5.39 1.71 16.57
C PHE A 91 4.28 1.07 15.73
N PHE A 92 4.32 1.20 14.40
CA PHE A 92 3.35 0.61 13.49
C PHE A 92 3.34 -0.91 13.57
N ILE A 93 4.50 -1.56 13.56
CA ILE A 93 4.62 -3.02 13.68
C ILE A 93 4.05 -3.50 15.02
N LYS A 94 4.40 -2.83 16.12
CA LYS A 94 3.88 -3.18 17.45
C LYS A 94 2.36 -3.01 17.52
N ASN A 95 1.82 -1.94 16.93
CA ASN A 95 0.39 -1.67 16.92
C ASN A 95 -0.37 -2.66 16.03
N LEU A 96 0.14 -2.98 14.83
CA LEU A 96 -0.42 -4.00 13.94
C LEU A 96 -0.43 -5.39 14.60
N LEU A 97 0.69 -5.81 15.20
CA LEU A 97 0.77 -7.09 15.92
C LEU A 97 -0.22 -7.13 17.09
N SER A 98 -0.27 -6.09 17.92
CA SER A 98 -1.19 -6.05 19.07
C SER A 98 -2.65 -6.13 18.63
N LYS A 99 -3.03 -5.44 17.56
CA LYS A 99 -4.41 -5.43 17.03
C LYS A 99 -4.78 -6.74 16.34
N SER A 100 -3.80 -7.40 15.72
CA SER A 100 -3.97 -8.72 15.09
C SER A 100 -4.16 -9.81 16.15
N ILE A 101 -3.34 -9.80 17.21
CA ILE A 101 -3.45 -10.72 18.34
C ILE A 101 -4.77 -10.50 19.08
N PHE A 102 -5.16 -9.25 19.34
CA PHE A 102 -6.42 -8.93 20.01
C PHE A 102 -7.64 -9.43 19.21
N ARG A 103 -7.65 -9.26 17.88
CA ARG A 103 -8.72 -9.80 17.01
C ARG A 103 -8.81 -11.33 17.02
N ILE A 104 -7.69 -12.04 17.18
CA ILE A 104 -7.69 -13.51 17.27
C ILE A 104 -8.26 -13.97 18.62
N PHE A 105 -7.99 -13.22 19.70
CA PHE A 105 -8.52 -13.51 21.03
C PHE A 105 -10.02 -13.19 21.15
N ASP A 106 -10.47 -12.07 20.59
CA ASP A 106 -11.87 -11.64 20.62
C ASP A 106 -12.79 -12.60 19.87
N LYS A 107 -12.31 -13.23 18.79
CA LYS A 107 -13.07 -14.21 18.01
C LYS A 107 -13.24 -15.57 18.71
N LYS A 108 -12.62 -15.77 19.89
CA LYS A 108 -12.66 -17.03 20.66
C LYS A 108 -13.58 -16.97 21.88
N ASN A 109 -14.11 -15.79 22.24
CA ASN A 109 -15.22 -15.63 23.18
C ASN A 109 -16.55 -15.44 22.42
#